data_AF-A0A8S3Y3R0-F1
#
_entry.id   AF-A0A8S3Y3R0-F1
#
_cell.length_a   1.000
_cell.length_b   1.000
_cell.length_c   1.000
_cell.angle_alpha   90.00
_cell.angle_beta   90.00
_cell.angle_gamma   90.00
#
_symmetry.space_group_name_H-M   'P 1'
#
loop_
_entity.id
_entity.type
_entity.pdbx_description
1 polymer ?
#
loop_
_entity_poly.entity_id
_entity_poly.type
_entity_poly.pdbx_seq_one_letter_code
_entity_poly.pdbx_strand_id
1 'polypeptide(L)'
;MPLENRPRLPRIPLSKRSRAVVRALNPMLVAYLEASRDLWETDSILFGAALAVCRIIGAKLPMAGHATRQSSAIPVLKKRIEDHIGRLTSFRSGNNRPRVVRTVRMAFAGTNISLSQLDITQKLTERVDDLKQKIVAWGKRIRRFSERSRRFNQNRLLLSDQKRLYKSLERLEVCGAGPGVD
;
A
#
# COMPACT_ATOMS: atom_id res chain seq x y z
N MET A 1 -1.65 8.77 -31.26
CA MET A 1 -1.06 9.80 -30.35
C MET A 1 0.30 9.30 -29.84
N PRO A 2 1.33 10.17 -29.77
CA PRO A 2 2.61 9.86 -29.11
C PRO A 2 2.39 9.36 -27.69
N LEU A 3 3.10 8.30 -27.27
CA LEU A 3 2.95 7.67 -25.95
C LEU A 3 3.12 8.67 -24.80
N GLU A 4 4.01 9.64 -24.98
CA GLU A 4 4.36 10.67 -24.00
C GLU A 4 3.19 11.59 -23.65
N ASN A 5 2.26 11.79 -24.59
CA ASN A 5 1.13 12.70 -24.43
C ASN A 5 -0.18 11.99 -24.05
N ARG A 6 -0.15 10.67 -23.85
CA ARG A 6 -1.36 9.90 -23.51
C ARG A 6 -1.70 10.06 -22.03
N PRO A 7 -2.92 10.54 -21.68
CA PRO A 7 -3.35 10.54 -20.28
C PRO A 7 -3.46 9.11 -19.75
N ARG A 8 -3.16 8.92 -18.47
CA ARG A 8 -3.33 7.61 -17.82
C ARG A 8 -4.81 7.26 -17.76
N LEU A 9 -5.16 6.05 -18.18
CA LEU A 9 -6.53 5.58 -18.07
C LEU A 9 -6.81 5.11 -16.63
N PRO A 10 -7.89 5.60 -15.98
CA PRO A 10 -8.24 5.17 -14.64
C PRO A 10 -8.73 3.72 -14.64
N ARG A 11 -8.56 3.03 -13.51
CA ARG A 11 -9.14 1.70 -13.34
C ARG A 11 -10.66 1.81 -13.25
N ILE A 12 -11.35 1.22 -14.22
CA ILE A 12 -12.82 1.16 -14.23
C ILE A 12 -13.28 0.02 -13.31
N PRO A 13 -14.24 0.25 -12.40
CA PRO A 13 -14.82 -0.82 -11.58
C PRO A 13 -15.64 -1.79 -12.45
N LEU A 14 -15.59 -3.08 -12.11
CA LEU A 14 -16.39 -4.13 -12.74
C LEU A 14 -17.85 -4.00 -12.32
N SER A 15 -18.64 -3.28 -13.12
CA SER A 15 -20.07 -3.04 -12.92
C SER A 15 -20.86 -3.57 -14.12
N LYS A 16 -22.18 -3.76 -13.96
CA LYS A 16 -23.05 -4.17 -15.08
C LYS A 16 -22.97 -3.17 -16.24
N ARG A 17 -22.92 -1.87 -15.91
CA ARG A 17 -22.80 -0.77 -16.88
C ARG A 17 -21.47 -0.81 -17.63
N SER A 18 -20.34 -0.94 -16.93
CA SER A 18 -19.02 -1.00 -17.59
C SER A 18 -18.90 -2.23 -18.49
N ARG A 19 -19.44 -3.37 -18.06
CA ARG A 19 -19.47 -4.59 -18.88
C ARG A 19 -20.33 -4.44 -20.14
N ALA A 20 -21.48 -3.78 -20.04
CA ALA A 20 -22.35 -3.53 -21.19
C ALA A 20 -21.67 -2.65 -22.24
N VAL A 21 -21.01 -1.56 -21.80
CA VAL A 21 -20.27 -0.64 -22.69
C VAL A 21 -19.12 -1.37 -23.40
N VAL A 22 -18.33 -2.16 -22.67
CA VAL A 22 -17.24 -2.94 -23.27
C VAL A 22 -17.76 -3.97 -24.28
N ARG A 23 -18.85 -4.68 -23.95
CA ARG A 23 -19.46 -5.65 -24.87
C ARG A 23 -20.00 -5.00 -26.15
N ALA A 24 -20.50 -3.77 -26.08
CA ALA A 24 -20.96 -3.04 -27.25
C ALA A 24 -19.80 -2.55 -28.14
N LEU A 25 -18.68 -2.16 -27.53
CA LEU A 25 -17.51 -1.63 -28.25
C LEU A 25 -16.61 -2.71 -28.87
N ASN A 26 -16.48 -3.87 -28.23
CA ASN A 26 -15.58 -4.94 -28.68
C ASN A 26 -15.84 -5.42 -30.13
N PRO A 27 -17.09 -5.62 -30.60
CA PRO A 27 -17.35 -6.02 -31.98
C PRO A 27 -16.90 -4.96 -33.00
N MET A 28 -17.04 -3.67 -32.67
CA MET A 28 -16.61 -2.59 -33.54
C MET A 28 -15.08 -2.53 -33.64
N LEU A 29 -14.39 -2.86 -32.56
CA LEU A 29 -12.93 -2.87 -32.48
C LEU A 29 -12.30 -3.87 -33.47
N VAL A 30 -12.94 -5.02 -33.69
CA VAL A 30 -12.42 -6.10 -34.56
C VAL A 30 -12.18 -5.57 -35.98
N ALA A 31 -13.13 -4.85 -36.55
CA ALA A 31 -13.01 -4.28 -37.89
C ALA A 31 -11.86 -3.25 -38.00
N TYR A 32 -11.61 -2.46 -36.95
CA TYR A 32 -10.49 -1.50 -36.95
C TYR A 32 -9.14 -2.18 -36.74
N LEU A 33 -9.09 -3.28 -35.98
CA LEU A 33 -7.86 -4.04 -35.75
C LEU A 33 -7.43 -4.83 -36.99
N GLU A 34 -8.37 -5.40 -37.74
CA GLU A 34 -8.08 -6.11 -39.01
C GLU A 34 -7.52 -5.17 -40.09
N ALA A 35 -7.88 -3.89 -40.03
CA ALA A 35 -7.37 -2.87 -40.95
C ALA A 35 -6.01 -2.28 -40.53
N SER A 36 -5.53 -2.57 -39.31
CA SER A 36 -4.27 -2.05 -38.77
C SER A 36 -3.08 -2.74 -39.43
N ARG A 37 -2.10 -1.97 -39.89
CA ARG A 37 -0.87 -2.52 -40.52
C ARG A 37 0.31 -2.53 -39.58
N ASP A 38 0.38 -1.53 -38.70
CA ASP A 38 1.50 -1.34 -37.78
C ASP A 38 1.10 -1.52 -36.31
N LEU A 39 2.07 -1.95 -35.50
CA LEU A 39 1.89 -2.10 -34.04
C LEU A 39 1.47 -0.78 -33.38
N TRP A 40 1.97 0.34 -33.88
CA TRP A 40 1.65 1.67 -33.37
C TRP A 40 0.19 2.08 -33.63
N GLU A 41 -0.35 1.68 -34.77
CA GLU A 41 -1.74 1.89 -35.14
C GLU A 41 -2.64 1.05 -34.23
N THR A 42 -2.30 -0.23 -34.04
CA THR A 42 -2.99 -1.13 -33.12
C THR A 42 -3.03 -0.57 -31.70
N ASP A 43 -1.88 -0.11 -31.18
CA ASP A 43 -1.79 0.50 -29.85
C ASP A 43 -2.58 1.83 -29.75
N SER A 44 -2.65 2.62 -30.83
CA SER A 44 -3.47 3.83 -30.88
C SER A 44 -4.97 3.52 -30.90
N ILE A 45 -5.39 2.49 -31.65
CA ILE A 45 -6.79 2.01 -31.72
C ILE A 45 -7.25 1.48 -30.36
N LEU A 46 -6.43 0.63 -29.74
CA LEU A 46 -6.72 0.07 -28.40
C LEU A 46 -6.84 1.17 -27.34
N PHE A 47 -5.92 2.14 -27.36
CA PHE A 47 -5.98 3.28 -26.45
C PHE A 47 -7.22 4.14 -26.68
N GLY A 48 -7.56 4.42 -27.94
CA GLY A 48 -8.77 5.18 -28.31
C GLY A 48 -10.05 4.50 -27.82
N ALA A 49 -10.16 3.19 -27.99
CA ALA A 49 -11.30 2.42 -27.50
C ALA A 49 -11.39 2.45 -25.97
N ALA A 50 -10.28 2.25 -25.26
CA ALA A 50 -10.26 2.30 -23.81
C ALA A 50 -10.59 3.71 -23.27
N LEU A 51 -10.16 4.77 -23.97
CA LEU A 51 -10.52 6.15 -23.67
C LEU A 51 -12.02 6.41 -23.89
N ALA A 52 -12.60 5.87 -24.97
CA ALA A 52 -14.03 5.95 -25.25
C ALA A 52 -14.86 5.29 -24.14
N VAL A 53 -14.47 4.08 -23.70
CA VAL A 53 -15.11 3.40 -22.56
C VAL A 53 -15.03 4.25 -21.30
N CYS A 54 -13.86 4.84 -20.99
CA CYS A 54 -13.70 5.72 -19.83
C CYS A 54 -14.65 6.93 -19.89
N ARG A 55 -14.79 7.56 -21.06
CA ARG A 55 -15.68 8.70 -21.26
C ARG A 55 -17.16 8.34 -21.12
N ILE A 56 -17.61 7.24 -21.72
CA ILE A 56 -19.01 6.78 -21.66
C ILE A 56 -19.43 6.42 -20.22
N ILE A 57 -18.50 5.91 -19.42
CA ILE A 57 -18.72 5.57 -18.02
C ILE A 57 -18.65 6.82 -17.11
N GLY A 58 -18.10 7.93 -17.60
CA GLY A 58 -17.88 9.15 -16.82
C GLY A 58 -16.69 9.04 -15.86
N ALA A 59 -15.69 8.21 -16.18
CA ALA A 59 -14.49 8.10 -15.37
C ALA A 59 -13.63 9.36 -15.51
N LYS A 60 -13.23 9.95 -14.38
CA LYS A 60 -12.35 11.14 -14.37
C LYS A 60 -10.97 10.74 -14.89
N LEU A 61 -10.61 11.26 -16.06
CA LEU A 61 -9.29 11.09 -16.63
C LEU A 61 -8.31 12.03 -15.90
N PRO A 62 -7.23 11.51 -15.30
CA PRO A 62 -6.17 12.37 -14.79
C PRO A 62 -5.56 13.17 -15.94
N MET A 63 -5.33 14.46 -15.72
CA MET A 63 -4.65 15.32 -16.68
C MET A 63 -3.26 14.76 -17.01
N ALA A 64 -2.87 14.80 -18.28
CA ALA A 64 -1.53 14.40 -18.72
C ALA A 64 -0.47 15.16 -17.90
N GLY A 65 0.45 14.42 -17.27
CA GLY A 65 1.50 15.00 -16.41
C GLY A 65 1.27 14.94 -14.90
N HIS A 66 0.04 14.71 -14.41
CA HIS A 66 -0.20 14.55 -12.97
C HIS A 66 -0.17 13.08 -12.56
N ALA A 67 1.04 12.58 -12.33
CA ALA A 67 1.21 11.40 -11.49
C ALA A 67 0.70 11.75 -10.09
N THR A 68 -0.53 11.38 -9.75
CA THR A 68 -0.97 11.37 -8.35
C THR A 68 -0.13 10.30 -7.67
N ARG A 69 1.01 10.73 -7.13
CA ARG A 69 1.87 9.90 -6.27
C ARG A 69 0.93 9.30 -5.23
N GLN A 70 0.86 7.98 -5.13
CA GLN A 70 0.15 7.35 -4.03
C GLN A 70 0.76 7.94 -2.76
N SER A 71 -0.02 8.74 -2.02
CA SER A 71 0.40 9.21 -0.71
C SER A 71 0.85 7.96 0.05
N SER A 72 2.04 8.01 0.64
CA SER A 72 2.60 6.95 1.48
C SER A 72 1.74 6.83 2.73
N ALA A 73 0.53 6.27 2.54
CA ALA A 73 -0.47 6.18 3.57
C ALA A 73 0.10 5.31 4.68
N ILE A 74 0.22 5.91 5.85
CA ILE A 74 0.65 5.21 7.05
C ILE A 74 -0.24 3.96 7.20
N PRO A 75 0.34 2.76 7.30
CA PRO A 75 -0.44 1.55 7.42
C PRO A 75 -1.46 1.68 8.56
N VAL A 76 -2.71 1.28 8.31
CA VAL A 76 -3.81 1.41 9.29
C VAL A 76 -3.44 0.79 10.65
N LEU A 77 -2.70 -0.32 10.63
CA LEU A 77 -2.23 -0.99 11.84
C LEU A 77 -1.27 -0.11 12.65
N LYS A 78 -0.34 0.60 12.01
CA LYS A 78 0.59 1.53 12.68
C LYS A 78 -0.20 2.62 13.40
N LYS A 79 -1.18 3.23 12.72
CA LYS A 79 -2.07 4.23 13.32
C LYS A 79 -2.84 3.69 14.52
N ARG A 80 -3.37 2.46 14.45
CA ARG A 80 -4.09 1.83 15.58
C ARG A 80 -3.20 1.60 16.79
N ILE A 81 -1.95 1.18 16.59
CA ILE A 81 -0.98 0.94 17.66
C ILE A 81 -0.61 2.27 18.33
N GLU A 82 -0.30 3.29 17.54
CA GLU A 82 0.01 4.65 18.02
C GLU A 82 -1.17 5.24 18.79
N ASP A 83 -2.39 5.12 18.27
CA ASP A 83 -3.61 5.56 18.95
C ASP A 83 -3.82 4.85 20.30
N HIS A 84 -3.51 3.55 20.38
CA HIS A 84 -3.67 2.79 21.62
C HIS A 84 -2.67 3.25 22.69
N ILE A 85 -1.39 3.37 22.34
CA ILE A 85 -0.34 3.88 23.23
C ILE A 85 -0.66 5.32 23.63
N GLY A 86 -1.09 6.15 22.67
CA GLY A 86 -1.46 7.55 22.87
C GLY A 86 -2.60 7.73 23.87
N ARG A 87 -3.56 6.80 23.91
CA ARG A 87 -4.64 6.84 24.91
C ARG A 87 -4.14 6.49 26.32
N LEU A 88 -3.24 5.52 26.46
CA LEU A 88 -2.65 5.17 27.75
C LEU A 88 -1.80 6.31 28.32
N THR A 89 -0.99 6.96 27.46
CA THR A 89 -0.21 8.13 27.85
C THR A 89 -1.08 9.35 28.14
N SER A 90 -2.16 9.56 27.38
CA SER A 90 -3.12 10.64 27.64
C SER A 90 -3.81 10.49 28.99
N PHE A 91 -4.17 9.27 29.38
CA PHE A 91 -4.74 9.00 30.70
C PHE A 91 -3.75 9.35 31.82
N ARG A 92 -2.46 9.00 31.64
CA ARG A 92 -1.39 9.38 32.57
C ARG A 92 -1.27 10.90 32.73
N SER A 93 -1.52 11.66 31.68
CA SER A 93 -1.56 13.14 31.72
C SER A 93 -2.85 13.73 32.31
N GLY A 94 -3.73 12.91 32.92
CA GLY A 94 -4.96 13.35 33.57
C GLY A 94 -6.21 13.36 32.68
N ASN A 95 -6.14 12.81 31.47
CA ASN A 95 -7.30 12.79 30.56
C ASN A 95 -8.28 11.67 30.92
N ASN A 96 -9.35 12.04 31.62
CA ASN A 96 -10.39 11.11 32.08
C ASN A 96 -11.60 10.97 31.13
N ARG A 97 -11.45 11.29 29.84
CA ARG A 97 -12.54 11.09 28.87
C ARG A 97 -13.00 9.62 28.86
N PRO A 98 -14.32 9.32 28.77
CA PRO A 98 -14.85 7.96 28.86
C PRO A 98 -14.20 6.96 27.88
N ARG A 99 -13.87 7.42 26.66
CA ARG A 99 -13.19 6.59 25.64
C ARG A 99 -11.76 6.20 26.05
N VAL A 100 -11.04 7.11 26.71
CA VAL A 100 -9.68 6.88 27.21
C VAL A 100 -9.75 5.91 28.39
N VAL A 101 -10.61 6.18 29.37
CA VAL A 101 -10.85 5.32 30.54
C VAL A 101 -11.23 3.90 30.12
N ARG A 102 -12.14 3.72 29.16
CA ARG A 102 -12.51 2.41 28.63
C ARG A 102 -11.30 1.67 28.05
N THR A 103 -10.44 2.38 27.31
CA THR A 103 -9.22 1.78 26.73
C THR A 103 -8.27 1.31 27.82
N VAL A 104 -8.08 2.11 28.87
CA VAL A 104 -7.22 1.74 30.01
C VAL A 104 -7.81 0.54 30.77
N ARG A 105 -9.12 0.52 31.05
CA ARG A 105 -9.78 -0.65 31.67
C ARG A 105 -9.56 -1.92 30.86
N MET A 106 -9.65 -1.84 29.53
CA MET A 106 -9.37 -2.99 28.66
C MET A 106 -7.89 -3.39 28.67
N ALA A 107 -6.97 -2.43 28.80
CA ALA A 107 -5.53 -2.72 28.85
C ALA A 107 -5.12 -3.52 30.10
N PHE A 108 -5.90 -3.36 31.19
CA PHE A 108 -5.80 -4.08 32.47
C PHE A 108 -6.95 -5.08 32.69
N ALA A 109 -7.65 -5.49 31.63
CA ALA A 109 -8.69 -6.50 31.79
C ALA A 109 -8.06 -7.81 32.26
N GLY A 110 -8.58 -8.38 33.36
CA GLY A 110 -8.07 -9.60 33.96
C GLY A 110 -6.87 -9.41 34.89
N THR A 111 -6.41 -8.18 35.12
CA THR A 111 -5.49 -7.86 36.23
C THR A 111 -6.26 -7.22 37.39
N ASN A 112 -5.88 -7.52 38.63
CA ASN A 112 -6.49 -6.98 39.86
C ASN A 112 -6.10 -5.50 40.13
N ILE A 113 -6.07 -4.68 39.07
CA ILE A 113 -5.62 -3.29 39.13
C ILE A 113 -6.83 -2.38 38.98
N SER A 114 -7.17 -1.67 40.06
CA SER A 114 -8.17 -0.60 40.00
C SER A 114 -7.54 0.71 39.52
N LEU A 115 -8.29 1.45 38.71
CA LEU A 115 -7.92 2.81 38.26
C LEU A 115 -7.82 3.83 39.39
N SER A 116 -8.40 3.54 40.56
CA SER A 116 -8.37 4.38 41.76
C SER A 116 -7.15 4.15 42.64
N GLN A 117 -6.27 3.19 42.31
CA GLN A 117 -5.05 2.93 43.08
C GLN A 117 -4.04 4.09 42.90
N LEU A 118 -3.33 4.42 43.99
CA LEU A 118 -2.29 5.45 43.98
C LEU A 118 -1.17 5.13 42.96
N ASP A 119 -0.83 3.84 42.82
CA ASP A 119 0.27 3.36 41.97
C ASP A 119 -0.09 3.19 40.48
N ILE A 120 -1.29 3.64 40.07
CA ILE A 120 -1.78 3.41 38.70
C ILE A 120 -0.88 4.03 37.64
N THR A 121 -0.23 5.16 37.95
CA THR A 121 0.68 5.90 37.05
C THR A 121 1.95 5.11 36.74
N GLN A 122 2.50 4.41 37.74
CA GLN A 122 3.65 3.53 37.58
C GLN A 122 3.27 2.31 36.73
N LYS A 123 2.17 1.62 37.10
CA LYS A 123 1.67 0.45 36.35
C LYS A 123 1.32 0.78 34.89
N LEU A 124 0.83 1.99 34.63
CA LEU A 124 0.61 2.49 33.26
C LEU A 124 1.92 2.64 32.48
N THR A 125 2.98 3.10 33.13
CA THR A 125 4.28 3.28 32.49
C THR A 125 4.90 1.94 32.14
N GLU A 126 4.89 1.00 33.09
CA GLU A 126 5.28 -0.40 32.86
C GLU A 126 4.50 -1.00 31.69
N ARG A 127 3.16 -0.79 31.66
CA ARG A 127 2.31 -1.30 30.59
C ARG A 127 2.62 -0.68 29.22
N VAL A 128 2.93 0.61 29.16
CA VAL A 128 3.32 1.28 27.92
C VAL A 128 4.66 0.74 27.43
N ASP A 129 5.61 0.52 28.32
CA ASP A 129 6.93 0.01 27.97
C ASP A 129 6.88 -1.45 27.54
N ASP A 130 6.07 -2.29 28.19
CA ASP A 130 5.74 -3.65 27.72
C ASP A 130 5.24 -3.66 26.28
N LEU A 131 4.31 -2.74 25.95
CA LEU A 131 3.76 -2.64 24.60
C LEU A 131 4.83 -2.23 23.60
N LYS A 132 5.68 -1.25 23.93
CA LYS A 132 6.81 -0.85 23.08
C LYS A 132 7.78 -2.01 22.86
N GLN A 133 8.13 -2.74 23.92
CA GLN A 133 9.01 -3.91 23.83
C GLN A 133 8.41 -5.00 22.94
N LYS A 134 7.11 -5.30 23.08
CA LYS A 134 6.40 -6.26 22.22
C LYS A 134 6.42 -5.85 20.75
N ILE A 135 6.18 -4.57 20.45
CA ILE A 135 6.23 -4.04 19.09
C ILE A 135 7.63 -4.21 18.49
N VAL A 136 8.68 -3.87 19.25
CA VAL A 136 10.07 -4.05 18.80
C VAL A 136 10.38 -5.53 18.56
N ALA A 137 9.96 -6.42 19.45
CA ALA A 137 10.16 -7.86 19.32
C ALA A 137 9.46 -8.43 18.08
N TRP A 138 8.21 -8.06 17.83
CA TRP A 138 7.48 -8.46 16.62
C TRP A 138 8.10 -7.87 15.36
N GLY A 139 8.52 -6.60 15.38
CA GLY A 139 9.26 -5.99 14.28
C GLY A 139 10.54 -6.75 13.93
N LYS A 140 11.32 -7.14 14.94
CA LYS A 140 12.52 -7.99 14.75
C LYS A 140 12.16 -9.36 14.18
N ARG A 141 11.10 -10.02 14.67
CA ARG A 141 10.64 -11.32 14.17
C ARG A 141 10.23 -11.25 12.69
N ILE A 142 9.49 -10.21 12.31
CA ILE A 142 9.09 -9.97 10.92
C ILE A 142 10.32 -9.74 10.03
N ARG A 143 11.26 -8.87 10.44
CA ARG A 143 12.50 -8.64 9.68
C ARG A 143 13.28 -9.93 9.44
N ARG A 144 13.49 -10.73 10.49
CA ARG A 144 14.15 -12.05 10.38
C ARG A 144 13.42 -12.98 9.43
N PHE A 145 12.09 -13.02 9.48
CA PHE A 145 11.29 -13.83 8.56
C PHE A 145 11.43 -13.36 7.11
N SER A 146 11.34 -12.06 6.86
CA SER A 146 11.51 -11.46 5.54
C SER A 146 12.91 -11.70 4.97
N GLU A 147 13.95 -11.54 5.78
CA GLU A 147 15.34 -11.84 5.39
C GLU A 147 15.54 -13.32 5.07
N ARG A 148 15.04 -14.21 5.93
CA ARG A 148 15.10 -15.66 5.67
C ARG A 148 14.40 -16.02 4.37
N SER A 149 13.18 -15.50 4.17
CA SER A 149 12.39 -15.74 2.97
C SER A 149 13.08 -15.19 1.72
N ARG A 150 13.68 -13.99 1.82
CA ARG A 150 14.49 -13.40 0.75
C ARG A 150 15.68 -14.29 0.41
N ARG A 151 16.48 -14.70 1.39
CA ARG A 151 17.64 -15.59 1.19
C ARG A 151 17.23 -16.93 0.60
N PHE A 152 16.16 -17.54 1.11
CA PHE A 152 15.63 -18.79 0.56
C PHE A 152 15.26 -18.63 -0.93
N ASN A 153 14.54 -17.56 -1.28
CA ASN A 153 14.17 -17.28 -2.67
C ASN A 153 15.40 -17.01 -3.54
N GLN A 154 16.38 -16.24 -3.04
CA GLN A 154 17.64 -15.96 -3.75
C GLN A 154 18.45 -17.24 -3.98
N ASN A 155 18.59 -18.09 -2.97
CA ASN A 155 19.30 -19.37 -3.08
C ASN A 155 18.60 -20.31 -4.06
N ARG A 156 17.26 -20.36 -4.02
CA ARG A 156 16.49 -21.15 -4.99
C ARG A 156 16.69 -20.64 -6.41
N LEU A 157 16.69 -19.32 -6.60
CA LEU A 157 16.94 -18.68 -7.88
C LEU A 157 18.38 -18.93 -8.36
N LEU A 158 19.37 -18.93 -7.45
CA LEU A 158 20.76 -19.27 -7.76
C LEU A 158 20.89 -20.71 -8.26
N LEU A 159 20.13 -21.66 -7.71
CA LEU A 159 20.16 -23.05 -8.15
C LEU A 159 19.46 -23.25 -9.51
N SER A 160 18.38 -22.52 -9.79
CA SER A 160 17.60 -22.69 -11.02
C SER A 160 18.06 -21.81 -12.20
N ASP A 161 18.39 -20.53 -11.94
CA ASP A 161 18.71 -19.53 -12.95
C ASP A 161 19.58 -18.39 -12.36
N GLN A 162 20.89 -18.63 -12.36
CA GLN A 162 21.89 -17.69 -11.83
C GLN A 162 21.86 -16.34 -12.56
N LYS A 163 21.70 -16.34 -13.88
CA LYS A 163 21.71 -15.11 -14.70
C LYS A 163 20.58 -14.15 -14.30
N ARG A 164 19.40 -14.68 -13.96
CA ARG A 164 18.29 -13.86 -13.46
C ARG A 164 18.57 -13.23 -12.11
N LEU A 165 19.25 -13.94 -11.20
CA LEU A 165 19.62 -13.39 -9.90
C LEU A 165 20.56 -12.19 -10.06
N TYR A 166 21.66 -12.33 -10.80
CA TYR A 166 22.63 -11.24 -10.99
C TYR A 166 22.01 -10.02 -11.68
N LYS A 167 21.22 -10.23 -12.74
CA LYS A 167 20.46 -9.14 -13.38
C LYS A 167 19.51 -8.41 -12.43
N SER A 168 18.94 -9.12 -11.44
CA SER A 168 18.07 -8.50 -10.43
C SER A 168 18.83 -7.69 -9.38
N LEU A 169 20.07 -8.06 -9.09
CA LEU A 169 20.95 -7.35 -8.16
C LEU A 169 21.51 -6.07 -8.81
N GLU A 170 21.99 -6.16 -10.05
CA GLU A 170 22.46 -5.01 -10.84
C GLU A 170 21.38 -3.93 -10.97
N ARG A 171 20.13 -4.32 -11.24
CA ARG A 171 18.98 -3.38 -11.30
C ARG A 171 18.70 -2.70 -9.96
N LEU A 172 19.00 -3.35 -8.84
CA LEU A 172 18.78 -2.79 -7.50
C LEU A 172 19.83 -1.73 -7.15
N GLU A 173 21.08 -1.92 -7.57
CA GLU A 173 22.18 -0.98 -7.36
C GLU A 173 21.98 0.31 -8.18
N VAL A 174 21.55 0.19 -9.43
CA VAL A 174 21.27 1.33 -10.31
C VAL A 174 20.11 2.21 -9.81
N CYS A 175 19.14 1.66 -9.07
CA CYS A 175 18.07 2.45 -8.46
C CYS A 175 18.40 3.02 -7.07
N GLY A 176 19.47 2.56 -6.42
CA GLY A 176 19.92 3.04 -5.11
C GLY A 176 20.93 4.19 -5.20
N ALA A 177 21.68 4.28 -6.30
CA ALA A 177 22.58 5.39 -6.62
C ALA A 177 21.82 6.53 -7.31
N GLY A 178 20.95 7.23 -6.58
CA GLY A 178 20.59 8.60 -6.96
C GLY A 178 21.83 9.49 -6.76
N PRO A 179 22.11 10.47 -7.66
CA PRO A 179 23.33 11.26 -7.57
C PRO A 179 23.33 12.04 -6.25
N GLY A 180 24.31 11.74 -5.40
CA GLY A 180 24.71 12.63 -4.32
C GLY A 180 25.21 13.91 -4.96
N VAL A 181 24.52 15.01 -4.67
CA VAL A 181 24.91 16.35 -5.09
C VAL A 181 26.04 16.78 -4.14
N ASP A 182 27.24 16.92 -4.69
CA ASP A 182 28.33 17.71 -4.10
C ASP A 182 28.00 19.21 -4.16
#